data_AF-A0A8T3TLG4-F1
#
_entry.id   AF-A0A8T3TLG4-F1
#
_cell.length_a   1.000
_cell.length_b   1.000
_cell.length_c   1.000
_cell.angle_alpha   90.00
_cell.angle_beta   90.00
_cell.angle_gamma   90.00
#
_symmetry.space_group_name_H-M   'P 1'
#
loop_
_entity.id
_entity.type
_entity.pdbx_description
1 polymer ?
#
loop_
_entity_poly.entity_id
_entity_poly.type
_entity_poly.pdbx_seq_one_letter_code
_entity_poly.pdbx_strand_id
1 'polypeptide(L)'
;MSLRPNPPRMVTVLIALALLAMGVAGTLIDPETVRDLVTGLSLPRGIERDILGLVAERTIAYACLAASPLLLMLGSLLPGI
;
A
#
# COMPACT_ATOMS: atom_id res chain seq x y z
N MET A 1 29.27 17.75 0.68
CA MET A 1 27.99 18.05 1.37
C MET A 1 27.71 16.93 2.36
N SER A 2 27.74 17.20 3.66
CA SER A 2 27.37 16.22 4.68
C SER A 2 25.84 16.19 4.76
N LEU A 3 25.23 15.07 4.34
CA LEU A 3 23.83 14.79 4.61
C LEU A 3 23.70 14.59 6.13
N ARG A 4 23.18 15.60 6.82
CA ARG A 4 22.76 15.43 8.22
C ARG A 4 21.38 14.79 8.21
N PRO A 5 21.19 13.63 8.86
CA PRO A 5 19.87 13.02 8.99
C PRO A 5 18.92 13.98 9.72
N ASN A 6 17.81 14.33 9.09
CA ASN A 6 16.72 15.06 9.73
C ASN A 6 15.61 14.04 10.08
N PRO A 7 15.06 14.03 11.32
CA PRO A 7 13.95 13.14 11.63
C PRO A 7 12.78 13.35 10.63
N PRO A 8 12.23 12.29 10.04
CA PRO A 8 11.10 12.39 9.13
C PRO A 8 9.87 12.98 9.84
N ARG A 9 9.11 13.83 9.14
CA ARG A 9 7.91 14.47 9.71
C ARG A 9 6.84 13.44 10.07
N MET A 10 6.06 13.71 11.09
CA MET A 10 4.98 12.82 11.55
C MET A 10 4.00 12.44 10.43
N VAL A 11 3.73 13.36 9.49
CA VAL A 11 2.87 13.10 8.31
C VAL A 11 3.46 12.07 7.36
N THR A 12 4.76 12.13 7.06
CA THR A 12 5.40 11.14 6.17
C THR A 12 5.48 9.77 6.82
N VAL A 13 5.70 9.73 8.14
CA VAL A 13 5.64 8.51 8.94
C VAL A 13 4.24 7.90 8.89
N LEU A 14 3.19 8.70 9.07
CA LEU A 14 1.80 8.23 9.01
C LEU A 14 1.45 7.65 7.63
N ILE A 15 1.83 8.33 6.55
CA ILE A 15 1.58 7.85 5.18
C ILE A 15 2.35 6.55 4.92
N ALA A 16 3.63 6.48 5.33
CA ALA A 16 4.43 5.28 5.18
C ALA A 16 3.85 4.09 5.97
N LEU A 17 3.33 4.33 7.17
CA LEU A 17 2.63 3.33 7.98
C LEU A 17 1.33 2.85 7.32
N ALA A 18 0.55 3.77 6.75
CA ALA A 18 -0.68 3.42 6.02
C ALA A 18 -0.38 2.56 4.78
N LEU A 19 0.66 2.94 4.01
CA LEU A 19 1.11 2.16 2.84
C LEU A 19 1.68 0.80 3.25
N LEU A 20 2.44 0.73 4.35
CA LEU A 20 2.92 -0.52 4.90
C LEU A 20 1.75 -1.43 5.28
N ALA A 21 0.77 -0.90 6.02
CA ALA A 21 -0.41 -1.65 6.44
C ALA A 21 -1.22 -2.15 5.23
N MET A 22 -1.41 -1.32 4.20
CA MET A 22 -2.08 -1.75 2.96
C MET A 22 -1.29 -2.83 2.20
N GLY A 23 0.04 -2.68 2.08
CA GLY A 23 0.88 -3.67 1.41
C GLY A 23 0.94 -5.01 2.16
N VAL A 24 0.98 -4.98 3.49
CA VAL A 24 0.92 -6.16 4.35
C VAL A 24 -0.46 -6.82 4.27
N ALA A 25 -1.55 -6.05 4.38
CA ALA A 25 -2.90 -6.58 4.21
C ALA A 25 -3.09 -7.21 2.83
N GLY A 26 -2.66 -6.55 1.76
CA GLY A 26 -2.77 -7.07 0.40
C GLY A 26 -1.88 -8.29 0.09
N THR A 27 -0.89 -8.59 0.93
CA THR A 27 -0.04 -9.80 0.80
C THR A 27 -0.50 -10.95 1.70
N LEU A 28 -1.01 -10.64 2.89
CA LEU A 28 -1.48 -11.62 3.87
C LEU A 28 -2.92 -12.08 3.63
N ILE A 29 -3.77 -11.26 3.03
CA ILE A 29 -5.13 -11.65 2.69
C ILE A 29 -5.09 -12.52 1.43
N ASP A 30 -5.64 -13.73 1.54
CA ASP A 30 -5.75 -14.63 0.40
C ASP A 30 -6.74 -14.09 -0.64
N PRO A 31 -6.39 -14.20 -1.94
CA PRO A 31 -7.28 -13.73 -3.01
C PRO A 31 -8.63 -14.45 -3.00
N GLU A 32 -8.69 -15.67 -2.47
CA GLU A 32 -9.91 -16.45 -2.27
C GLU A 32 -10.85 -15.80 -1.24
N THR A 33 -10.32 -15.27 -0.14
CA THR A 33 -11.13 -14.55 0.86
C THR A 33 -11.75 -13.29 0.27
N VAL A 34 -11.00 -12.55 -0.56
CA VAL A 34 -11.53 -11.36 -1.24
C VAL A 34 -12.58 -11.76 -2.27
N ARG A 35 -12.37 -12.87 -2.99
CA ARG A 35 -13.34 -13.40 -3.95
C ARG A 35 -14.64 -13.81 -3.29
N ASP A 36 -14.59 -14.47 -2.14
CA ASP A 36 -15.78 -14.84 -1.37
C ASP A 36 -16.54 -13.61 -0.86
N LEU A 37 -15.83 -12.54 -0.47
CA LEU A 37 -16.46 -11.28 -0.07
C LEU A 37 -17.17 -10.59 -1.25
N VAL A 38 -16.49 -10.52 -2.40
CA VAL A 38 -17.01 -9.85 -3.60
C VAL A 38 -18.21 -10.61 -4.18
N THR A 39 -18.13 -11.94 -4.23
CA THR A 39 -19.25 -12.79 -4.67
C THR A 39 -20.42 -12.74 -3.66
N GLY A 40 -20.13 -12.71 -2.35
CA GLY A 40 -21.12 -12.57 -1.30
C GLY A 40 -21.85 -11.22 -1.28
N LEU A 41 -21.21 -10.15 -1.76
CA LEU A 41 -21.77 -8.79 -1.84
C LEU A 41 -22.74 -8.57 -3.03
N SER A 42 -22.99 -9.59 -3.87
CA SER A 42 -23.87 -9.49 -5.05
C SER A 42 -23.57 -8.26 -5.92
N LEU A 43 -22.28 -7.97 -6.11
CA LEU A 43 -21.84 -6.84 -6.93
C LEU A 43 -22.21 -7.09 -8.41
N PRO A 44 -22.47 -6.03 -9.20
CA PRO A 44 -22.65 -6.14 -10.63
C PRO A 44 -21.44 -6.86 -11.27
N ARG A 45 -21.70 -7.87 -12.12
CA ARG A 45 -20.68 -8.76 -12.72
C ARG A 45 -19.48 -8.05 -13.36
N GLY A 46 -19.66 -6.83 -13.86
CA GLY A 46 -18.56 -6.01 -14.40
C GLY A 46 -17.59 -5.54 -13.31
N ILE A 47 -18.12 -5.02 -12.21
CA ILE A 47 -17.34 -4.51 -11.07
C ILE A 47 -16.65 -5.67 -10.34
N GLU A 48 -17.33 -6.80 -10.17
CA GLU A 48 -16.75 -8.01 -9.60
C GLU A 48 -15.51 -8.47 -10.39
N ARG A 49 -15.59 -8.46 -11.73
CA ARG A 49 -14.49 -8.91 -12.59
C ARG A 49 -13.28 -7.99 -12.53
N ASP A 50 -13.51 -6.67 -12.47
CA ASP A 50 -12.45 -5.68 -12.33
C ASP A 50 -11.76 -5.79 -10.95
N ILE A 51 -12.54 -5.95 -9.87
CA ILE A 51 -11.99 -6.12 -8.51
C ILE A 51 -11.18 -7.42 -8.42
N LEU A 52 -11.68 -8.53 -8.96
CA LEU A 52 -10.96 -9.80 -8.97
C LEU A 52 -9.69 -9.75 -9.81
N GLY A 53 -9.71 -9.03 -10.93
CA GLY A 53 -8.51 -8.78 -11.74
C GLY A 53 -7.44 -8.00 -10.97
N LEU A 54 -7.86 -6.94 -10.27
CA LEU A 54 -6.98 -6.12 -9.42
C LEU A 54 -6.38 -6.92 -8.25
N VAL A 55 -7.17 -7.81 -7.64
CA VAL A 55 -6.72 -8.68 -6.53
C VAL A 55 -5.74 -9.75 -7.01
N ALA A 56 -5.97 -10.32 -8.20
CA ALA A 56 -5.10 -11.34 -8.78
C ALA A 56 -3.69 -10.79 -9.05
N GLU A 57 -3.57 -9.50 -9.37
CA GLU A 57 -2.30 -8.96 -9.82
C GLU A 57 -1.30 -8.73 -8.68
N ARG A 58 -1.73 -8.58 -7.40
CA ARG A 58 -0.90 -8.27 -6.21
C ARG A 58 0.14 -7.13 -6.36
N THR A 59 0.27 -6.55 -7.55
CA THR A 59 1.24 -5.50 -7.93
C THR A 59 1.08 -4.27 -7.05
N ILE A 60 -0.16 -3.92 -6.72
CA ILE A 60 -0.47 -2.79 -5.84
C ILE A 60 0.06 -3.05 -4.42
N ALA A 61 -0.08 -4.28 -3.90
CA ALA A 61 0.41 -4.62 -2.57
C ALA A 61 1.95 -4.56 -2.50
N TYR A 62 2.63 -5.08 -3.52
CA TYR A 62 4.09 -5.00 -3.63
C TYR A 62 4.58 -3.55 -3.83
N ALA A 63 3.87 -2.76 -4.62
CA ALA A 63 4.18 -1.34 -4.80
C ALA A 63 4.05 -0.57 -3.49
N CYS A 64 3.02 -0.82 -2.69
CA CYS A 64 2.85 -0.22 -1.37
C CYS A 64 3.96 -0.62 -0.38
N LEU A 65 4.37 -1.90 -0.39
CA LEU A 65 5.49 -2.40 0.43
C LEU A 65 6.83 -1.77 0.06
N ALA A 66 7.09 -1.56 -1.23
CA ALA A 66 8.31 -0.90 -1.71
C ALA A 66 8.28 0.61 -1.46
N ALA A 67 7.12 1.26 -1.64
CA ALA A 67 6.96 2.70 -1.48
C ALA A 67 7.07 3.17 -0.02
N SER A 68 6.66 2.35 0.95
CA SER A 68 6.72 2.68 2.39
C SER A 68 8.14 3.04 2.88
N PRO A 69 9.17 2.17 2.74
CA PRO A 69 10.53 2.51 3.16
C PRO A 69 11.15 3.61 2.29
N LEU A 70 10.79 3.72 1.01
CA LEU A 70 11.25 4.79 0.12
C LEU A 70 10.75 6.17 0.57
N LEU A 71 9.50 6.27 1.01
CA LEU A 71 8.93 7.51 1.55
C LEU A 71 9.59 7.94 2.86
N LEU A 72 9.93 6.99 3.73
CA LEU A 72 10.68 7.28 4.96
C LEU A 72 12.11 7.75 4.63
N MET A 73 12.77 7.09 3.68
CA MET A 73 14.09 7.51 3.20
C MET A 73 14.05 8.93 2.63
N LEU A 74 13.13 9.20 1.70
CA LEU A 74 12.97 10.53 1.09
C LEU A 74 12.58 11.60 2.12
N GLY A 75 11.66 11.26 3.04
CA GLY A 75 11.23 12.15 4.13
C GLY A 75 12.34 12.46 5.14
N SER A 76 13.35 11.59 5.27
CA SER A 76 14.54 11.84 6.10
C SER A 76 15.65 12.64 5.40
N LEU A 77 15.64 12.65 4.06
CA LEU A 77 16.66 13.31 3.21
C LEU A 77 16.27 14.73 2.77
N LEU A 78 14.97 15.07 2.76
CA LEU A 78 14.47 16.40 2.43
C LEU A 78 14.27 17.24 3.72
N PRO A 79 15.23 18.09 4.11
CA PRO A 79 14.99 19.07 5.16
C PRO A 79 14.05 20.16 4.64
N GLY A 80 12.77 20.04 4.97
CA GLY A 80 11.80 21.14 4.91
C GLY A 80 11.53 21.72 3.53
N ILE A 81 10.47 21.21 2.89
CA ILE A 81 9.36 22.12 2.56
C ILE A 81 8.36 22.04 3.71
#